data_AF-A0A0Q6D7A4-F1
#
_entry.id   AF-A0A0Q6D7A4-F1
#
_cell.length_a   1.000
_cell.length_b   1.000
_cell.length_c   1.000
_cell.angle_alpha   90.00
_cell.angle_beta   90.00
_cell.angle_gamma   90.00
#
_symmetry.space_group_name_H-M   'P 1'
#
loop_
_entity.id
_entity.type
_entity.pdbx_description
1 polymer ?
#
loop_
_entity_poly.entity_id
_entity_poly.type
_entity_poly.pdbx_seq_one_letter_code
_entity_poly.pdbx_strand_id
1 'polypeptide(L)'
;MPLQNRVTPFAEIARSSARGLFMGNRGVLHDENRELGAARWRSERWIVCTLEPRPGRTTRRAVMAPGRYTELFFLDEATALAAGHRPCAHCRREAFGRFSSALSGVSEGGVLRSAREIDRNLHEERLTGTGAQRRTTASLADVPDGAFRGGPENSDQCLEWIAC
;
A
#
# COMPACT_ATOMS: atom_id res chain seq x y z
N MET A 1 12.87 -7.24 -19.26
CA MET A 1 12.27 -6.03 -18.64
C MET A 1 11.73 -6.37 -17.25
N PRO A 2 11.78 -5.45 -16.26
CA PRO A 2 11.20 -5.72 -14.95
C PRO A 2 9.68 -5.89 -15.04
N LEU A 3 9.12 -6.70 -14.13
CA LEU A 3 7.66 -6.87 -13.99
C LEU A 3 7.01 -5.55 -13.58
N GLN A 4 5.76 -5.34 -13.98
CA GLN A 4 4.96 -4.19 -13.55
C GLN A 4 4.37 -4.48 -12.16
N ASN A 5 5.18 -4.28 -11.12
CA ASN A 5 4.79 -4.60 -9.76
C ASN A 5 5.47 -3.72 -8.69
N ARG A 6 5.99 -2.56 -9.09
CA ARG A 6 6.47 -1.53 -8.15
C ARG A 6 5.40 -0.50 -7.94
N VAL A 7 5.11 -0.17 -6.69
CA VAL A 7 4.04 0.76 -6.37
C VAL A 7 4.62 2.10 -5.94
N THR A 8 4.19 3.16 -6.60
CA THR A 8 4.56 4.54 -6.24
C THR A 8 3.73 5.02 -5.05
N PRO A 9 4.12 6.11 -4.36
CA PRO A 9 3.30 6.70 -3.29
C PRO A 9 1.89 7.09 -3.75
N PHE A 10 1.70 7.34 -5.05
CA PHE A 10 0.40 7.65 -5.67
C PHE A 10 -0.37 6.42 -6.13
N ALA A 11 0.01 5.23 -5.63
CA ALA A 11 -0.61 3.92 -5.89
C ALA A 11 -0.61 3.44 -7.35
N GLU A 12 0.18 4.07 -8.22
CA GLU A 12 0.47 3.59 -9.57
C GLU A 12 1.34 2.33 -9.50
N ILE A 13 1.09 1.36 -10.37
CA ILE A 13 1.91 0.15 -10.49
C ILE A 13 2.80 0.30 -11.72
N ALA A 14 4.11 0.49 -11.51
CA ALA A 14 5.10 0.77 -12.53
C ALA A 14 6.08 -0.40 -12.73
N ARG A 15 6.75 -0.39 -13.88
CA ARG A 15 7.90 -1.25 -14.18
C ARG A 15 9.16 -0.56 -13.68
N SER A 16 9.86 -1.19 -12.74
CA SER A 16 11.13 -0.68 -12.22
C SER A 16 12.00 -1.82 -11.71
N SER A 17 13.32 -1.67 -11.86
CA SER A 17 14.32 -2.61 -11.34
C SER A 17 14.58 -2.46 -9.84
N ALA A 18 14.05 -1.39 -9.21
CA ALA A 18 14.21 -1.16 -7.78
C ALA A 18 13.74 -2.38 -6.98
N ARG A 19 14.51 -2.85 -6.00
CA ARG A 19 14.15 -4.07 -5.25
C ARG A 19 12.93 -3.87 -4.35
N GLY A 20 12.85 -2.70 -3.71
CA GLY A 20 11.91 -2.42 -2.62
C GLY A 20 12.34 -3.03 -1.28
N LEU A 21 11.88 -2.42 -0.19
CA LEU A 21 12.10 -2.90 1.19
C LEU A 21 10.91 -3.68 1.74
N PHE A 22 9.73 -3.51 1.14
CA PHE A 22 8.50 -4.19 1.53
C PHE A 22 7.78 -4.80 0.33
N MET A 23 6.90 -5.75 0.60
CA MET A 23 5.98 -6.31 -0.39
C MET A 23 4.53 -6.16 0.05
N GLY A 24 3.58 -6.45 -0.82
CA GLY A 24 2.15 -6.37 -0.51
C GLY A 24 1.29 -7.00 -1.58
N ASN A 25 -0.02 -6.79 -1.50
CA ASN A 25 -0.95 -7.28 -2.50
C ASN A 25 -2.17 -6.38 -2.63
N ARG A 26 -2.82 -6.49 -3.79
CA ARG A 26 -4.16 -5.94 -4.07
C ARG A 26 -5.06 -7.01 -4.72
N GLY A 27 -4.83 -8.29 -4.41
CA GLY A 27 -5.46 -9.42 -5.10
C GLY A 27 -4.74 -9.86 -6.38
N VAL A 28 -5.43 -10.62 -7.24
CA VAL A 28 -4.90 -11.15 -8.52
C VAL A 28 -5.16 -10.13 -9.62
N LEU A 29 -4.10 -9.48 -10.12
CA LEU A 29 -4.17 -8.41 -11.13
C LEU A 29 -3.51 -8.76 -12.45
N HIS A 30 -2.77 -9.86 -12.51
CA HIS A 30 -2.04 -10.31 -13.69
C HIS A 30 -2.65 -11.55 -14.31
N ASP A 31 -2.39 -11.73 -15.60
CA ASP A 31 -2.68 -12.93 -16.36
C ASP A 31 -1.57 -13.99 -16.23
N GLU A 32 -1.67 -15.09 -16.97
CA GLU A 32 -0.67 -16.15 -17.02
C GLU A 32 0.70 -15.72 -17.57
N ASN A 33 0.76 -14.61 -18.31
CA ASN A 33 1.99 -14.03 -18.86
C ASN A 33 2.64 -13.01 -17.92
N ARG A 34 2.05 -12.77 -16.73
CA ARG A 34 2.47 -11.76 -15.74
C ARG A 34 2.27 -10.33 -16.22
N GLU A 35 1.29 -10.12 -17.09
CA GLU A 35 0.88 -8.81 -17.56
C GLU A 35 -0.36 -8.34 -16.78
N LEU A 36 -0.37 -7.07 -16.37
CA LEU A 36 -1.50 -6.53 -15.59
C LEU A 36 -2.71 -6.29 -16.49
N GLY A 37 -3.89 -6.72 -16.02
CA GLY A 37 -5.15 -6.35 -16.64
C GLY A 37 -5.57 -4.91 -16.32
N ALA A 38 -6.81 -4.54 -16.66
CA ALA A 38 -7.37 -3.21 -16.35
C ALA A 38 -7.61 -3.00 -14.84
N ALA A 39 -7.87 -4.06 -14.08
CA ALA A 39 -8.14 -3.97 -12.65
C ALA A 39 -6.90 -3.53 -11.86
N ARG A 40 -7.07 -2.58 -10.94
CA ARG A 40 -6.00 -2.10 -10.04
C ARG A 40 -6.11 -2.66 -8.62
N TRP A 41 -7.21 -3.34 -8.32
CA TRP A 41 -7.42 -4.18 -7.15
C TRP A 41 -8.50 -5.23 -7.42
N ARG A 42 -8.45 -6.33 -6.67
CA ARG A 42 -9.47 -7.38 -6.56
C ARG A 42 -9.74 -7.78 -5.11
N SER A 43 -9.16 -7.06 -4.15
CA SER A 43 -9.34 -7.28 -2.73
C SER A 43 -9.34 -5.93 -2.01
N GLU A 44 -10.10 -5.82 -0.93
CA GLU A 44 -10.08 -4.70 0.02
C GLU A 44 -8.82 -4.73 0.92
N ARG A 45 -8.18 -5.91 1.02
CA ARG A 45 -7.05 -6.19 1.91
C ARG A 45 -5.73 -5.72 1.32
N TRP A 46 -5.60 -4.41 1.16
CA TRP A 46 -4.36 -3.79 0.73
C TRP A 46 -3.42 -3.75 1.93
N ILE A 47 -2.50 -4.71 1.96
CA ILE A 47 -1.55 -4.87 3.07
C ILE A 47 -0.12 -4.71 2.60
N VAL A 48 0.70 -4.12 3.46
CA VAL A 48 2.16 -4.12 3.36
C VAL A 48 2.74 -5.13 4.34
N CYS A 49 3.63 -5.96 3.82
CA CYS A 49 4.27 -7.11 4.46
C CYS A 49 5.79 -6.95 4.43
N THR A 50 6.46 -7.65 5.35
CA THR A 50 7.90 -7.88 5.24
C THR A 50 8.23 -8.72 4.00
N LEU A 51 9.48 -8.65 3.54
CA LEU A 51 9.98 -9.53 2.47
C LEU A 51 10.27 -10.95 2.95
N GLU A 52 10.26 -11.15 4.27
CA GLU A 52 10.53 -12.43 4.88
C GLU A 52 9.38 -13.40 4.60
N PRO A 53 9.68 -14.66 4.21
CA PRO A 53 8.67 -15.69 4.17
C PRO A 53 7.98 -15.84 5.52
N ARG A 54 6.75 -16.34 5.52
CA ARG A 54 6.09 -16.72 6.77
C ARG A 54 6.96 -17.73 7.53
N PRO A 55 7.01 -17.67 8.87
CA PRO A 55 7.70 -18.67 9.68
C PRO A 55 7.31 -20.10 9.26
N GLY A 56 8.31 -20.97 9.08
CA GLY A 56 8.12 -22.34 8.58
C GLY A 56 8.05 -22.49 7.06
N ARG A 57 8.18 -21.40 6.29
CA ARG A 57 8.21 -21.44 4.82
C ARG A 57 9.63 -21.19 4.30
N THR A 58 10.29 -22.24 3.81
CA THR A 58 11.66 -22.15 3.26
C THR A 58 11.71 -21.80 1.78
N THR A 59 10.60 -21.98 1.04
CA THR A 59 10.55 -21.75 -0.42
C THR A 59 10.00 -20.37 -0.77
N ARG A 60 10.81 -19.60 -1.51
CA ARG A 60 10.35 -18.41 -2.23
C ARG A 60 9.52 -18.86 -3.43
N ARG A 61 8.29 -18.35 -3.55
CA ARG A 61 7.43 -18.61 -4.72
C ARG A 61 7.93 -17.79 -5.90
N ALA A 62 7.66 -18.29 -7.11
CA ALA A 62 7.77 -17.46 -8.30
C ALA A 62 6.86 -16.24 -8.14
N VAL A 63 7.44 -15.06 -8.34
CA VAL A 63 6.72 -13.79 -8.28
C VAL A 63 5.69 -13.75 -9.43
N MET A 64 4.47 -13.34 -9.10
CA MET A 64 3.33 -13.29 -10.00
C MET A 64 3.06 -14.66 -10.65
N ALA A 65 2.99 -15.70 -9.81
CA ALA A 65 2.58 -17.01 -10.29
C ALA A 65 1.09 -17.00 -10.72
N PRO A 66 0.72 -17.62 -11.85
CA PRO A 66 -0.64 -17.62 -12.34
C PRO A 66 -1.67 -18.05 -11.28
N GLY A 67 -2.79 -17.33 -11.20
CA GLY A 67 -3.86 -17.59 -10.23
C GLY A 67 -3.45 -17.33 -8.77
N ARG A 68 -2.39 -16.57 -8.52
CA ARG A 68 -1.99 -16.10 -7.19
C ARG A 68 -2.05 -14.58 -7.13
N TYR A 69 -2.12 -14.05 -5.92
CA TYR A 69 -2.13 -12.60 -5.74
C TYR A 69 -0.88 -12.00 -6.39
N THR A 70 -1.03 -10.79 -6.90
CA THR A 70 0.09 -10.05 -7.49
C THR A 70 0.96 -9.53 -6.36
N GLU A 71 2.18 -10.04 -6.23
CA GLU A 71 3.16 -9.46 -5.32
C GLU A 71 3.52 -8.06 -5.79
N LEU A 72 3.14 -7.06 -4.99
CA LEU A 72 3.53 -5.66 -5.17
C LEU A 72 4.71 -5.34 -4.28
N PHE A 73 5.57 -4.42 -4.69
CA PHE A 73 6.77 -4.04 -3.94
C PHE A 73 6.84 -2.52 -3.78
N PHE A 74 7.27 -2.09 -2.59
CA PHE A 74 7.35 -0.68 -2.20
C PHE A 74 8.79 -0.32 -1.88
N LEU A 75 9.18 0.91 -2.21
CA LEU A 75 10.50 1.43 -1.87
C LEU A 75 10.75 1.33 -0.37
N ASP A 76 9.80 1.84 0.42
CA ASP A 76 9.81 1.86 1.87
C ASP A 76 8.37 1.75 2.44
N GLU A 77 8.24 1.84 3.75
CA GLU A 77 6.92 1.81 4.42
C GLU A 77 6.09 3.05 4.08
N ALA A 78 6.69 4.24 4.07
CA ALA A 78 5.98 5.50 3.80
C ALA A 78 5.29 5.46 2.43
N THR A 79 5.99 4.97 1.40
CA THR A 79 5.46 4.70 0.07
C THR A 79 4.26 3.76 0.11
N ALA A 80 4.34 2.68 0.89
CA ALA A 80 3.26 1.70 0.98
C ALA A 80 2.01 2.26 1.66
N LEU A 81 2.19 3.03 2.75
CA LEU A 81 1.12 3.70 3.47
C LEU A 81 0.43 4.76 2.59
N ALA A 82 1.21 5.60 1.91
CA ALA A 82 0.71 6.60 0.96
C ALA A 82 -0.06 5.96 -0.20
N ALA A 83 0.42 4.81 -0.70
CA ALA A 83 -0.28 4.01 -1.69
C ALA A 83 -1.56 3.31 -1.14
N GLY A 84 -1.96 3.61 0.09
CA GLY A 84 -3.17 3.17 0.75
C GLY A 84 -3.07 1.82 1.43
N HIS A 85 -1.89 1.20 1.58
CA HIS A 85 -1.77 -0.10 2.24
C HIS A 85 -1.66 0.08 3.76
N ARG A 86 -2.30 -0.79 4.53
CA ARG A 86 -2.08 -0.86 5.99
C ARG A 86 -1.03 -1.92 6.33
N PRO A 87 -0.36 -1.86 7.49
CA PRO A 87 0.51 -2.94 7.94
C PRO A 87 -0.23 -4.28 8.04
N CYS A 88 0.44 -5.36 7.65
CA CYS A 88 -0.07 -6.71 7.75
C CYS A 88 -0.16 -7.16 9.23
N ALA A 89 -1.37 -7.48 9.70
CA ALA A 89 -1.59 -7.96 11.06
C ALA A 89 -0.88 -9.28 11.42
N HIS A 90 -0.34 -10.00 10.42
CA HIS A 90 0.39 -11.26 10.64
C HIS A 90 1.90 -11.06 10.79
N CYS A 91 2.58 -10.58 9.74
CA CYS A 91 4.04 -10.42 9.76
C CYS A 91 4.53 -9.04 10.24
N ARG A 92 3.63 -8.07 10.37
CA ARG A 92 3.92 -6.71 10.86
C ARG A 92 3.00 -6.35 12.03
N ARG A 93 2.78 -7.29 12.95
CA ARG A 93 1.79 -7.19 14.03
C ARG A 93 1.95 -5.93 14.88
N GLU A 94 3.17 -5.59 15.26
CA GLU A 94 3.46 -4.39 16.06
C GLU A 94 3.11 -3.10 15.30
N ALA A 95 3.55 -2.97 14.04
CA ALA A 95 3.19 -1.84 13.19
C ALA A 95 1.67 -1.77 12.93
N PHE A 96 1.00 -2.92 12.79
CA PHE A 96 -0.47 -2.97 12.69
C PHE A 96 -1.14 -2.47 13.97
N GLY A 97 -0.61 -2.82 15.15
CA GLY A 97 -1.10 -2.30 16.43
C GLY A 97 -1.02 -0.77 16.49
N ARG A 98 0.17 -0.22 16.18
CA ARG A 98 0.38 1.24 16.09
C ARG A 98 -0.56 1.93 15.11
N PHE A 99 -0.71 1.35 13.92
CA PHE A 99 -1.62 1.86 12.89
C PHE A 99 -3.09 1.84 13.34
N SER A 100 -3.54 0.75 13.97
CA SER A 100 -4.91 0.62 14.47
C SER A 100 -5.19 1.59 15.63
N SER A 101 -4.24 1.74 16.56
CA SER A 101 -4.31 2.73 17.65
C SER A 101 -4.48 4.15 17.11
N ALA A 102 -3.66 4.53 16.13
CA ALA A 102 -3.71 5.84 15.49
C ALA A 102 -5.08 6.10 14.83
N LEU A 103 -5.64 5.13 14.10
CA LEU A 103 -6.97 5.25 13.49
C LEU A 103 -8.12 5.31 14.49
N SER A 104 -7.98 4.64 15.63
CA SER A 104 -9.00 4.64 16.69
C SER A 104 -8.92 5.89 17.58
N GLY A 105 -7.88 6.71 17.48
CA GLY A 105 -7.64 7.82 18.41
C GLY A 105 -7.37 7.37 19.84
N VAL A 106 -6.90 6.14 20.02
CA VAL A 106 -6.61 5.55 21.35
C VAL A 106 -5.11 5.33 21.50
N SER A 107 -4.61 5.41 22.74
CA SER A 107 -3.23 5.03 23.05
C SER A 107 -2.96 3.56 22.75
N GLU A 108 -1.68 3.17 22.67
CA GLU A 108 -1.29 1.76 22.57
C GLU A 108 -1.95 0.95 23.70
N GLY A 109 -2.67 -0.13 23.33
CA GLY A 109 -3.40 -1.00 24.28
C GLY A 109 -4.89 -0.71 24.45
N GLY A 110 -5.44 0.34 23.81
CA GLY A 110 -6.89 0.58 23.74
C GLY A 110 -7.63 -0.43 22.85
N VAL A 111 -8.97 -0.34 22.78
CA VAL A 111 -9.77 -1.22 21.91
C VAL A 111 -9.45 -0.91 20.44
N LEU A 112 -8.70 -1.81 19.82
CA LEU A 112 -8.27 -1.70 18.44
C LEU A 112 -9.39 -2.09 17.47
N ARG A 113 -9.52 -1.34 16.37
CA ARG A 113 -10.35 -1.80 15.23
C ARG A 113 -9.78 -3.09 14.68
N SER A 114 -10.66 -4.03 14.34
CA SER A 114 -10.24 -5.27 13.70
C SER A 114 -9.67 -4.99 12.32
N ALA A 115 -8.81 -5.89 11.82
CA ALA A 115 -8.24 -5.76 10.49
C ALA A 115 -9.33 -5.65 9.40
N ARG A 116 -10.46 -6.36 9.57
CA ARG A 116 -11.59 -6.34 8.64
C ARG A 116 -12.31 -4.99 8.64
N GLU A 117 -12.51 -4.37 9.79
CA GLU A 117 -13.11 -3.05 9.89
C GLU A 117 -12.22 -1.98 9.26
N ILE A 118 -10.92 -2.05 9.53
CA ILE A 118 -9.95 -1.14 8.90
C ILE A 118 -9.93 -1.34 7.38
N ASP A 119 -9.93 -2.59 6.89
CA ASP A 119 -9.95 -2.88 5.46
C ASP A 119 -11.18 -2.26 4.77
N ARG A 120 -12.36 -2.40 5.37
CA ARG A 120 -13.62 -1.83 4.85
C ARG A 120 -13.58 -0.31 4.82
N ASN A 121 -13.23 0.32 5.94
CA ASN A 121 -13.20 1.79 6.03
C ASN A 121 -12.17 2.38 5.05
N LEU A 122 -10.96 1.82 4.99
CA LEU A 122 -9.96 2.28 4.03
C LEU A 122 -10.39 2.01 2.58
N HIS A 123 -11.15 0.95 2.30
CA HIS A 123 -11.66 0.72 0.94
C HIS A 123 -12.57 1.86 0.47
N GLU A 124 -13.45 2.34 1.36
CA GLU A 124 -14.33 3.48 1.09
C GLU A 124 -13.55 4.79 0.94
N GLU A 125 -12.55 5.03 1.80
CA GLU A 125 -11.72 6.23 1.77
C GLU A 125 -10.80 6.31 0.54
N ARG A 126 -10.29 5.17 0.07
CA ARG A 126 -9.38 5.09 -1.09
C ARG A 126 -10.05 5.43 -2.42
N LEU A 127 -11.38 5.35 -2.52
CA LEU A 127 -12.08 5.38 -3.79
C LEU A 127 -12.99 6.61 -3.94
N THR A 128 -13.11 7.08 -5.17
CA THR A 128 -14.16 8.01 -5.59
C THR A 128 -15.46 7.25 -5.85
N GLY A 129 -16.58 7.95 -6.03
CA GLY A 129 -17.85 7.31 -6.42
C GLY A 129 -17.79 6.57 -7.76
N THR A 130 -16.82 6.89 -8.63
CA THR A 130 -16.56 6.20 -9.90
C THR A 130 -15.61 5.01 -9.74
N GLY A 131 -15.17 4.71 -8.52
CA GLY A 131 -14.20 3.67 -8.23
C GLY A 131 -12.76 4.05 -8.61
N ALA A 132 -12.45 5.28 -9.00
CA ALA A 132 -11.07 5.72 -9.18
C ALA A 132 -10.39 5.94 -7.83
N GLN A 133 -9.06 5.97 -7.79
CA GLN A 133 -8.35 6.32 -6.57
C GLN A 133 -8.66 7.78 -6.18
N ARG A 134 -9.09 7.98 -4.94
CA ARG A 134 -9.31 9.30 -4.37
C ARG A 134 -7.98 10.01 -4.17
N ARG A 135 -7.92 11.26 -4.61
CA ARG A 135 -6.82 12.20 -4.36
C ARG A 135 -7.40 13.47 -3.77
N THR A 136 -6.68 14.08 -2.84
CA THR A 136 -7.07 15.33 -2.20
C THR A 136 -6.20 16.45 -2.76
N THR A 137 -6.84 17.55 -3.16
CA THR A 137 -6.15 18.81 -3.48
C THR A 137 -6.26 19.72 -2.27
N ALA A 138 -5.15 20.28 -1.82
CA ALA A 138 -5.07 21.18 -0.68
C ALA A 138 -4.02 22.26 -0.94
N SER A 139 -4.11 23.38 -0.22
CA SER A 139 -3.00 24.34 -0.15
C SER A 139 -1.80 23.67 0.49
N LEU A 140 -0.59 24.03 0.08
CA LEU A 140 0.63 23.47 0.66
C LEU A 140 0.68 23.68 2.19
N ALA A 141 0.19 24.81 2.68
CA ALA A 141 0.12 25.13 4.11
C ALA A 141 -0.84 24.23 4.91
N ASP A 142 -1.78 23.56 4.24
CA ASP A 142 -2.77 22.68 4.88
C ASP A 142 -2.37 21.19 4.78
N VAL A 143 -1.26 20.88 4.10
CA VAL A 143 -0.75 19.52 3.95
C VAL A 143 -0.03 19.13 5.23
N PRO A 144 -0.41 18.01 5.89
CA PRO A 144 0.26 17.58 7.11
C PRO A 144 1.69 17.08 6.83
N ASP A 145 2.53 17.18 7.85
CA ASP A 145 3.87 16.57 7.84
C ASP A 145 3.82 15.09 7.49
N GLY A 146 4.78 14.65 6.68
CA GLY A 146 4.89 13.27 6.23
C GLY A 146 3.90 12.89 5.12
N ALA A 147 3.15 13.84 4.55
CA ALA A 147 2.33 13.59 3.38
C ALA A 147 3.16 13.57 2.09
N PHE A 148 2.83 12.65 1.18
CA PHE A 148 3.33 12.72 -0.19
C PHE A 148 2.48 13.70 -1.00
N ARG A 149 3.14 14.61 -1.71
CA ARG A 149 2.52 15.51 -2.68
C ARG A 149 3.11 15.33 -4.07
N GLY A 150 2.32 15.62 -5.08
CA GLY A 150 2.75 15.73 -6.45
C GLY A 150 2.06 16.91 -7.12
N GLY A 151 2.74 17.54 -8.06
CA GLY A 151 2.17 18.53 -8.96
C GLY A 151 1.16 17.92 -9.94
N PRO A 152 0.65 18.72 -10.89
CA PRO A 152 -0.21 18.23 -11.97
C PRO A 152 0.38 16.99 -12.63
N GLU A 153 -0.46 15.99 -12.92
CA GLU A 153 -0.05 14.72 -13.53
C GLU A 153 1.00 13.91 -12.74
N ASN A 154 1.10 14.13 -11.42
CA ASN A 154 2.14 13.54 -10.55
C ASN A 154 3.57 13.94 -10.95
N SER A 155 3.75 15.15 -11.48
CA SER A 155 5.07 15.80 -11.54
C SER A 155 5.59 16.11 -10.12
N ASP A 156 6.89 16.31 -9.96
CA ASP A 156 7.51 16.84 -8.72
C ASP A 156 7.10 16.11 -7.43
N GLN A 157 7.10 14.77 -7.48
CA GLN A 157 6.72 13.92 -6.36
C GLN A 157 7.72 14.03 -5.21
N CYS A 158 7.24 14.45 -4.04
CA CYS A 158 8.08 14.60 -2.85
C CYS A 158 7.29 14.29 -1.57
N LEU A 159 8.02 13.84 -0.55
CA LEU A 159 7.52 13.71 0.81
C LEU A 159 7.71 15.06 1.51
N GLU A 160 6.63 15.66 2.02
CA GLU A 160 6.70 16.96 2.67
C GLU A 160 7.03 16.83 4.16
N TRP A 161 7.91 17.71 4.61
CA TRP A 161 8.14 18.00 6.02
C TRP A 161 8.13 19.52 6.16
N ILE A 162 7.13 20.06 6.86
CA ILE A 162 7.12 21.47 7.23
C ILE A 162 8.18 21.61 8.31
N ALA A 163 9.31 22.24 7.97
CA ALA A 163 10.31 22.57 8.96
C ALA A 163 9.69 23.55 9.96
N CYS A 164 9.56 23.11 11.22
CA CYS A 164 9.27 23.98 12.36
C CYS A 164 10.38 25.02 12.55
#